data_AF-A0A832QH63-F1
#
_entry.id   AF-A0A832QH63-F1
#
_cell.length_a   1.000
_cell.length_b   1.000
_cell.length_c   1.000
_cell.angle_alpha   90.00
_cell.angle_beta   90.00
_cell.angle_gamma   90.00
#
_symmetry.space_group_name_H-M   'P 1'
#
loop_
_entity.id
_entity.type
_entity.pdbx_description
1 polymer ?
#
loop_
_entity_poly.entity_id
_entity_poly.type
_entity_poly.pdbx_seq_one_letter_code
_entity_poly.pdbx_strand_id
1 'polypeptide(L)'
;MKKTKGFSGKFLKTFLLLLIPILVVTTIYIFKAKAQTGDVETISTYVTVGNSAPTFNTGPEESVPTSDPLVFTTSTDTNPTAIGTTITFNANATDPNGEPYYFIVCSTNAIVKGTSGNAPSCAAGATPYCATPVSSQASGADASCSYQTVPGNAWSNPWYAFVCDNNASSECTMSQGTGGSGSPFFVNHPPTFSAIAIDPSSATVNPGATVTWTATASDTDDPLPLNPSDPDLLDNPDATSRVRLLVCKSDTPPTNGECAGGPSQRWCWSPDKGIAANPSCSYSVPKPNAAGSNDAYAFVIDNFNLLASNTPRNAHFTVNNVAPTVTDVSLHGGSNEITLAESTTQPVAITATVSDDNGCSTLSNVKAYVYRSGIGYSGCDATATPNGNYCYPELSCSTTNCSGRTATYNCTANMQYYADPTDTGSKFASENWLATVKATDGGSLTGNAQTTTGVEVKKLIAFSISPNNITYGNVGAGANMSLTVALTTRATGNVGINQTHHVDSTKPNMCTNYPSCTGGTPISITKQQYSMTSGTAYGSGTSLSTSPATVLLKIKKPISSTAQQKNTYWGIEVPSGTVAGSYQGQNIITAVMSATSDW
;
A
#
# COMPACT_ATOMS: atom_id res chain seq x y z
N MET A 1 -8.24 -13.20 50.18
CA MET A 1 -7.51 -13.51 48.93
C MET A 1 -8.32 -14.48 48.08
N LYS A 2 -8.53 -14.22 46.78
CA LYS A 2 -8.98 -15.22 45.79
C LYS A 2 -7.91 -15.33 44.70
N LYS A 3 -7.44 -16.53 44.40
CA LYS A 3 -6.57 -16.79 43.23
C LYS A 3 -7.45 -17.18 42.04
N THR A 4 -7.36 -16.43 40.95
CA THR A 4 -7.84 -16.87 39.63
C THR A 4 -6.86 -17.89 39.03
N LYS A 5 -7.36 -18.85 38.25
CA LYS A 5 -6.55 -19.74 37.41
C LYS A 5 -6.79 -19.39 35.95
N GLY A 6 -5.72 -19.29 35.16
CA GLY A 6 -5.81 -19.03 33.72
C GLY A 6 -6.35 -20.21 32.92
N PHE A 7 -6.96 -19.93 31.77
CA PHE A 7 -7.41 -20.95 30.82
C PHE A 7 -6.24 -21.57 30.04
N SER A 8 -6.35 -22.87 29.72
CA SER A 8 -5.29 -23.61 29.03
C SER A 8 -5.36 -23.46 27.51
N GLY A 9 -4.20 -23.25 26.87
CA GLY A 9 -4.08 -23.09 25.41
C GLY A 9 -4.55 -24.27 24.56
N LYS A 10 -4.85 -25.45 25.15
CA LYS A 10 -5.58 -26.52 24.45
C LYS A 10 -6.97 -26.06 23.97
N PHE A 11 -7.66 -25.22 24.75
CA PHE A 11 -8.99 -24.71 24.41
C PHE A 11 -8.96 -23.84 23.14
N LEU A 12 -7.90 -23.03 22.98
CA LEU A 12 -7.74 -22.13 21.83
C LEU A 12 -7.58 -22.88 20.51
N LYS A 13 -6.84 -24.01 20.49
CA LYS A 13 -6.71 -24.83 19.27
C LYS A 13 -8.02 -25.51 18.87
N THR A 14 -8.78 -26.03 19.83
CA THR A 14 -10.11 -26.61 19.57
C THR A 14 -11.10 -25.55 19.06
N PHE A 15 -11.04 -24.33 19.61
CA PHE A 15 -11.88 -23.21 19.17
C PHE A 15 -11.60 -22.81 17.71
N LEU A 16 -10.32 -22.70 17.32
CA LEU A 16 -9.92 -22.35 15.95
C LEU A 16 -10.39 -23.40 14.91
N LEU A 17 -10.25 -24.69 15.24
CA LEU A 17 -10.68 -25.81 14.39
C LEU A 17 -12.21 -25.87 14.20
N LEU A 18 -13.00 -25.34 15.14
CA LEU A 18 -14.46 -25.24 15.02
C LEU A 18 -14.89 -23.98 14.26
N LEU A 19 -14.14 -22.87 14.34
CA LEU A 19 -14.50 -21.63 13.64
C LEU A 19 -14.39 -21.72 12.12
N ILE A 20 -13.35 -22.38 11.59
CA ILE A 20 -13.08 -22.45 10.15
C ILE A 20 -14.28 -23.01 9.34
N PRO A 21 -14.87 -24.17 9.66
CA PRO A 21 -16.03 -24.66 8.91
C PRO A 21 -17.28 -23.78 9.11
N ILE A 22 -17.47 -23.16 10.29
CA ILE A 22 -18.57 -22.23 10.53
C ILE A 22 -18.43 -21.01 9.61
N LEU A 23 -17.22 -20.45 9.49
CA LEU A 23 -16.95 -19.27 8.66
C LEU A 23 -17.27 -19.55 7.17
N VAL A 24 -16.83 -20.70 6.66
CA VAL A 24 -17.10 -21.15 5.29
C VAL A 24 -18.60 -21.38 5.04
N VAL A 25 -19.33 -21.94 6.01
CA VAL A 25 -20.80 -22.07 5.90
C VAL A 25 -21.48 -20.70 5.91
N THR A 26 -21.03 -19.75 6.73
CA THR A 26 -21.63 -18.40 6.76
C THR A 26 -21.41 -17.59 5.49
N THR A 27 -20.27 -17.74 4.80
CA THR A 27 -20.07 -17.05 3.51
C THR A 27 -20.90 -17.65 2.38
N ILE A 28 -21.10 -18.98 2.37
CA ILE A 28 -21.98 -19.66 1.40
C ILE A 28 -23.44 -19.22 1.54
N TYR A 29 -23.92 -18.91 2.76
CA TYR A 29 -25.29 -18.43 2.98
C TYR A 29 -25.56 -16.99 2.52
N ILE A 30 -24.53 -16.18 2.27
CA ILE A 30 -24.68 -14.77 1.87
C ILE A 30 -24.71 -14.61 0.34
N PHE A 31 -24.04 -15.50 -0.40
CA PHE A 31 -24.05 -15.50 -1.86
C PHE A 31 -25.06 -16.50 -2.43
N LYS A 32 -26.35 -16.12 -2.47
CA LYS A 32 -27.34 -16.77 -3.36
C LYS A 32 -26.88 -16.59 -4.81
N ALA A 33 -26.17 -17.58 -5.36
CA ALA A 33 -25.95 -17.69 -6.80
C ALA A 33 -27.28 -18.06 -7.50
N LYS A 34 -28.16 -17.06 -7.66
CA LYS A 34 -29.43 -17.18 -8.41
C LYS A 34 -29.08 -17.44 -9.89
N ALA A 35 -28.99 -18.72 -10.27
CA ALA A 35 -28.85 -19.15 -11.65
C ALA A 35 -30.05 -18.67 -12.50
N GLN A 36 -29.97 -18.83 -13.83
CA GLN A 36 -30.83 -18.18 -14.85
C GLN A 36 -32.36 -18.47 -14.78
N THR A 37 -32.84 -19.18 -13.75
CA THR A 37 -34.26 -19.37 -13.40
C THR A 37 -34.80 -18.20 -12.57
N GLY A 38 -36.09 -17.87 -12.74
CA GLY A 38 -36.74 -16.74 -12.05
C GLY A 38 -36.75 -16.78 -10.51
N ASP A 39 -36.71 -15.59 -9.89
CA ASP A 39 -36.42 -15.30 -8.48
C ASP A 39 -37.61 -15.40 -7.47
N VAL A 40 -37.38 -15.52 -6.12
CA VAL A 40 -38.27 -15.73 -4.91
C VAL A 40 -37.52 -15.40 -3.50
N GLU A 41 -38.05 -14.83 -2.34
CA GLU A 41 -37.29 -13.80 -1.41
C GLU A 41 -36.87 -13.75 0.23
N THR A 42 -35.70 -13.06 0.84
CA THR A 42 -34.82 -12.96 2.29
C THR A 42 -33.62 -11.82 2.92
N ILE A 43 -32.72 -11.83 4.12
CA ILE A 43 -31.76 -10.70 4.97
C ILE A 43 -30.37 -10.83 6.07
N SER A 44 -29.49 -9.82 6.72
CA SER A 44 -28.24 -9.81 7.89
C SER A 44 -27.24 -8.53 8.62
N THR A 45 -26.21 -8.53 9.70
CA THR A 45 -25.26 -7.37 10.54
C THR A 45 -23.89 -7.47 11.67
N TYR A 46 -22.95 -6.44 12.21
CA TYR A 46 -21.93 -6.24 13.57
C TYR A 46 -20.37 -5.43 13.85
N VAL A 47 -19.61 -5.08 15.09
CA VAL A 47 -18.18 -4.23 15.47
C VAL A 47 -17.27 -3.91 16.97
N THR A 48 -15.92 -3.36 17.28
CA THR A 48 -15.11 -2.73 18.65
C THR A 48 -13.42 -2.57 19.21
N VAL A 49 -12.79 -1.58 20.14
CA VAL A 49 -11.54 -1.32 21.31
C VAL A 49 -9.85 -0.81 21.46
N GLY A 50 -9.09 -0.25 22.63
CA GLY A 50 -7.49 0.17 22.99
C GLY A 50 -6.68 0.91 24.39
N ASN A 51 -5.24 1.16 24.75
CA ASN A 51 -4.37 1.90 26.02
C ASN A 51 -2.64 2.21 26.31
N SER A 52 -1.88 2.93 27.39
CA SER A 52 -0.26 3.27 27.75
C SER A 52 0.58 3.92 29.19
N ALA A 53 2.01 4.23 29.49
CA ALA A 53 2.92 4.80 30.81
C ALA A 53 4.63 5.30 31.02
N PRO A 54 5.40 5.86 32.19
CA PRO A 54 6.90 6.59 32.51
C PRO A 54 8.05 6.58 33.87
N THR A 55 9.24 7.43 34.21
CA THR A 55 10.48 7.57 35.39
C THR A 55 12.11 8.35 35.46
N PHE A 56 13.53 7.94 35.43
CA PHE A 56 15.04 8.70 35.58
C PHE A 56 16.66 8.05 35.48
N ASN A 57 18.01 8.59 35.77
CA ASN A 57 19.53 7.97 36.11
C ASN A 57 21.20 8.53 35.91
N THR A 58 22.45 7.85 35.55
CA THR A 58 24.08 8.22 35.67
C THR A 58 25.48 7.70 34.78
N GLY A 59 26.91 7.76 35.10
CA GLY A 59 28.30 7.47 34.28
C GLY A 59 29.92 7.32 34.78
N PRO A 60 31.27 7.15 34.17
CA PRO A 60 32.15 6.85 32.83
C PRO A 60 33.79 6.34 32.51
N GLU A 61 34.46 6.09 31.23
CA GLU A 61 35.98 5.76 30.68
C GLU A 61 36.45 6.04 29.11
N GLU A 62 37.75 6.05 28.55
CA GLU A 62 38.22 6.31 27.08
C GLU A 62 38.39 5.12 26.04
N SER A 63 37.98 5.26 24.75
CA SER A 63 38.30 4.33 23.62
C SER A 63 38.30 4.91 22.18
N VAL A 64 39.18 4.43 21.27
CA VAL A 64 39.15 4.73 19.82
C VAL A 64 38.59 3.54 19.02
N PRO A 65 37.47 3.68 18.27
CA PRO A 65 36.93 2.60 17.44
C PRO A 65 37.87 2.23 16.28
N THR A 66 37.96 0.94 15.96
CA THR A 66 38.52 0.49 14.67
C THR A 66 37.40 0.37 13.62
N SER A 67 37.72 -0.21 12.46
CA SER A 67 36.70 -0.67 11.50
C SER A 67 35.87 -1.85 12.02
N ASP A 68 36.28 -2.51 13.12
CA ASP A 68 35.46 -3.43 13.90
C ASP A 68 34.89 -2.71 15.14
N PRO A 69 33.56 -2.58 15.27
CA PRO A 69 32.93 -1.85 16.37
C PRO A 69 32.99 -2.55 17.74
N LEU A 70 33.47 -3.80 17.81
CA LEU A 70 33.69 -4.53 19.06
C LEU A 70 35.17 -4.52 19.50
N VAL A 71 36.07 -3.95 18.69
CA VAL A 71 37.52 -3.91 18.96
C VAL A 71 37.99 -2.46 19.05
N PHE A 72 38.35 -2.06 20.27
CA PHE A 72 38.85 -0.74 20.59
C PHE A 72 40.38 -0.68 20.58
N THR A 73 40.93 0.45 20.15
CA THR A 73 42.37 0.72 20.08
C THR A 73 42.70 2.10 20.63
N THR A 74 43.98 2.48 20.55
CA THR A 74 44.57 3.73 21.03
C THR A 74 45.42 4.34 19.90
N SER A 75 45.53 5.67 19.82
CA SER A 75 46.28 6.35 18.76
C SER A 75 47.80 6.06 18.84
N THR A 76 48.46 5.78 17.72
CA THR A 76 49.92 5.56 17.64
C THR A 76 50.54 6.20 16.40
N ASP A 77 51.87 6.25 16.32
CA ASP A 77 52.65 6.84 15.22
C ASP A 77 52.62 6.02 13.92
N THR A 78 52.55 4.70 14.05
CA THR A 78 52.51 3.70 12.97
C THR A 78 51.09 3.32 12.55
N ASN A 79 50.08 3.76 13.31
CA ASN A 79 48.66 3.73 12.95
C ASN A 79 48.04 5.11 13.29
N PRO A 80 48.47 6.19 12.59
CA PRO A 80 48.10 7.56 12.93
C PRO A 80 46.62 7.81 12.72
N THR A 81 46.02 8.51 13.67
CA THR A 81 44.62 8.90 13.63
C THR A 81 44.38 9.93 12.52
N ALA A 82 43.46 9.64 11.59
CA ALA A 82 43.14 10.57 10.51
C ALA A 82 42.44 11.84 11.05
N ILE A 83 42.60 12.96 10.34
CA ILE A 83 41.83 14.18 10.61
C ILE A 83 40.33 13.86 10.51
N GLY A 84 39.55 14.16 11.54
CA GLY A 84 38.12 13.85 11.60
C GLY A 84 37.77 12.52 12.29
N THR A 85 38.72 11.82 12.90
CA THR A 85 38.44 10.58 13.64
C THR A 85 37.89 10.87 15.05
N THR A 86 37.10 9.95 15.60
CA THR A 86 36.35 10.15 16.86
C THR A 86 36.84 9.25 18.00
N ILE A 87 36.96 9.82 19.21
CA ILE A 87 37.44 9.19 20.46
C ILE A 87 36.29 9.23 21.48
N THR A 88 35.93 8.10 22.10
CA THR A 88 34.67 7.92 22.86
C THR A 88 34.91 7.73 24.35
N PHE A 89 33.95 8.18 25.16
CA PHE A 89 33.95 8.10 26.62
C PHE A 89 32.62 7.51 27.16
N ASN A 90 32.62 6.44 27.96
CA ASN A 90 31.42 5.60 28.31
C ASN A 90 30.80 5.88 29.69
N ALA A 91 29.76 5.16 30.24
CA ALA A 91 28.95 5.49 31.48
C ALA A 91 27.73 4.51 31.81
N ASN A 92 27.04 4.53 33.01
CA ASN A 92 25.94 3.59 33.48
C ASN A 92 24.99 4.08 34.68
N ALA A 93 23.74 3.54 34.87
CA ALA A 93 22.61 4.17 35.64
C ALA A 93 21.57 3.30 36.47
N THR A 94 20.48 3.94 36.99
CA THR A 94 19.23 3.42 37.70
C THR A 94 18.02 4.44 37.68
N ASP A 95 16.83 4.18 38.27
CA ASP A 95 15.65 5.03 38.71
C ASP A 95 14.43 4.09 38.95
N PRO A 96 13.45 4.39 39.83
CA PRO A 96 12.08 3.85 39.79
C PRO A 96 11.54 3.11 38.53
N ASN A 97 11.15 3.77 37.41
CA ASN A 97 10.44 3.12 36.29
C ASN A 97 10.36 3.78 34.85
N GLY A 98 11.14 4.80 34.44
CA GLY A 98 11.31 5.14 32.98
C GLY A 98 11.01 6.53 32.34
N GLU A 99 11.68 7.58 32.79
CA GLU A 99 12.00 8.94 32.29
C GLU A 99 13.57 8.91 32.45
N PRO A 100 14.37 9.96 32.18
CA PRO A 100 15.80 9.68 31.92
C PRO A 100 16.91 10.66 32.47
N TYR A 101 18.21 10.47 32.14
CA TYR A 101 19.39 11.28 32.59
C TYR A 101 20.54 11.67 31.59
N TYR A 102 21.55 12.47 32.00
CA TYR A 102 22.62 13.06 31.14
C TYR A 102 24.12 12.74 31.47
N PHE A 103 24.96 12.67 30.41
CA PHE A 103 26.44 12.60 30.23
C PHE A 103 27.21 13.91 29.86
N ILE A 104 28.48 14.17 30.26
CA ILE A 104 29.34 15.32 29.82
C ILE A 104 30.88 15.15 30.04
N VAL A 105 31.76 15.71 29.17
CA VAL A 105 33.25 15.65 29.21
C VAL A 105 33.93 16.95 28.66
N CYS A 106 35.02 17.43 29.27
CA CYS A 106 35.69 18.71 29.00
C CYS A 106 37.23 18.62 28.97
N SER A 107 37.93 19.64 28.42
CA SER A 107 39.41 19.72 28.40
C SER A 107 40.04 20.24 29.70
N THR A 108 39.23 20.73 30.62
CA THR A 108 39.58 21.13 31.98
C THR A 108 38.44 20.72 32.93
N ASN A 109 38.63 20.87 34.24
CA ASN A 109 37.83 20.17 35.25
C ASN A 109 36.66 21.01 35.85
N ALA A 110 35.63 21.40 35.08
CA ALA A 110 34.43 22.11 35.59
C ALA A 110 33.18 22.15 34.64
N ILE A 111 31.95 22.21 35.21
CA ILE A 111 30.64 22.23 34.49
C ILE A 111 29.52 23.09 35.15
N VAL A 112 28.33 23.15 34.53
CA VAL A 112 27.08 23.85 34.92
C VAL A 112 25.84 22.94 34.71
N LYS A 113 24.78 23.05 35.55
CA LYS A 113 23.51 22.27 35.48
C LYS A 113 22.41 22.86 34.58
N GLY A 114 21.38 22.06 34.26
CA GLY A 114 20.14 22.48 33.57
C GLY A 114 18.87 22.49 34.44
N THR A 115 17.72 22.85 33.84
CA THR A 115 16.40 23.00 34.50
C THR A 115 15.25 22.59 33.58
N SER A 116 14.07 22.26 34.13
CA SER A 116 12.88 21.88 33.34
C SER A 116 13.16 20.77 32.32
N GLY A 117 13.98 19.79 32.70
CA GLY A 117 14.39 18.68 31.85
C GLY A 117 15.57 18.93 30.91
N ASN A 118 16.31 20.04 31.05
CA ASN A 118 17.45 20.37 30.16
C ASN A 118 18.81 19.89 30.68
N ALA A 119 19.76 19.74 29.74
CA ALA A 119 21.11 19.17 29.93
C ALA A 119 22.17 20.16 30.48
N PRO A 120 23.31 19.66 31.01
CA PRO A 120 24.47 20.44 31.50
C PRO A 120 25.45 20.94 30.42
N SER A 121 26.45 21.73 30.82
CA SER A 121 27.51 22.28 29.94
C SER A 121 28.87 22.51 30.63
N CYS A 122 29.97 22.57 29.87
CA CYS A 122 31.35 22.79 30.38
C CYS A 122 31.61 24.26 30.78
N ALA A 123 32.60 24.49 31.65
CA ALA A 123 33.02 25.82 32.06
C ALA A 123 33.73 26.64 30.95
N ALA A 124 33.66 27.96 31.07
CA ALA A 124 34.18 28.91 30.08
C ALA A 124 35.71 28.83 29.90
N GLY A 125 36.18 28.91 28.66
CA GLY A 125 37.59 28.85 28.29
C GLY A 125 38.17 27.44 28.15
N ALA A 126 37.42 26.40 28.55
CA ALA A 126 37.73 25.01 28.21
C ALA A 126 37.23 24.66 26.80
N THR A 127 37.91 23.75 26.11
CA THR A 127 37.32 23.03 24.98
C THR A 127 36.38 21.96 25.56
N PRO A 128 35.07 21.99 25.33
CA PRO A 128 34.22 20.84 25.64
C PRO A 128 34.62 19.71 24.70
N TYR A 129 34.97 18.54 25.25
CA TYR A 129 35.36 17.40 24.41
C TYR A 129 34.15 16.56 24.01
N CYS A 130 33.17 16.34 24.91
CA CYS A 130 31.87 15.81 24.50
C CYS A 130 30.75 16.06 25.53
N ALA A 131 29.50 15.78 25.13
CA ALA A 131 28.39 15.55 26.07
C ALA A 131 27.39 14.57 25.48
N THR A 132 26.57 13.90 26.30
CA THR A 132 25.38 13.24 25.74
C THR A 132 24.46 14.31 25.20
N PRO A 133 23.84 14.10 24.03
CA PRO A 133 22.88 15.05 23.48
C PRO A 133 21.66 15.24 24.39
N VAL A 134 20.85 16.25 24.06
CA VAL A 134 19.76 16.80 24.90
C VAL A 134 18.61 15.83 25.20
N SER A 135 18.62 14.61 24.64
CA SER A 135 17.79 13.50 25.12
C SER A 135 18.54 12.71 26.20
N SER A 136 18.02 12.82 27.40
CA SER A 136 18.43 12.04 28.54
C SER A 136 18.22 10.51 28.32
N GLN A 137 19.00 9.64 28.99
CA GLN A 137 19.06 8.17 28.91
C GLN A 137 18.23 7.44 29.99
N ALA A 138 17.67 6.26 29.70
CA ALA A 138 16.72 5.60 30.60
C ALA A 138 17.31 5.10 31.95
N SER A 139 16.42 4.85 32.91
CA SER A 139 16.70 4.09 34.13
C SER A 139 17.51 2.83 33.84
N GLY A 140 18.70 2.71 34.46
CA GLY A 140 19.58 1.56 34.28
C GLY A 140 20.55 1.63 33.10
N ALA A 141 20.34 2.54 32.14
CA ALA A 141 21.05 2.54 30.87
C ALA A 141 22.50 3.01 30.96
N ASP A 142 23.31 2.60 29.99
CA ASP A 142 24.62 3.17 29.72
C ASP A 142 24.51 4.55 29.04
N ALA A 143 25.48 5.42 29.29
CA ALA A 143 25.66 6.69 28.58
C ALA A 143 27.03 6.72 27.93
N SER A 144 27.21 7.55 26.91
CA SER A 144 28.53 7.81 26.33
C SER A 144 28.52 9.12 25.54
N CYS A 145 29.70 9.65 25.26
CA CYS A 145 29.88 10.76 24.33
C CYS A 145 31.30 10.76 23.75
N SER A 146 31.55 11.50 22.67
CA SER A 146 32.80 11.40 21.92
C SER A 146 33.34 12.74 21.38
N TYR A 147 34.65 12.87 21.24
CA TYR A 147 35.38 14.01 20.69
C TYR A 147 35.99 13.69 19.32
N GLN A 148 36.25 14.69 18.46
CA GLN A 148 36.72 14.50 17.08
C GLN A 148 37.98 15.33 16.77
N THR A 149 38.93 14.75 16.02
CA THR A 149 40.18 15.43 15.59
C THR A 149 39.95 16.43 14.45
N VAL A 150 40.79 17.47 14.34
CA VAL A 150 40.59 18.62 13.43
C VAL A 150 41.86 19.01 12.64
N PRO A 151 41.76 19.70 11.48
CA PRO A 151 42.91 20.00 10.63
C PRO A 151 43.99 20.89 11.26
N GLY A 152 43.65 21.62 12.33
CA GLY A 152 44.60 22.40 13.12
C GLY A 152 45.32 21.60 14.22
N ASN A 153 45.04 20.30 14.38
CA ASN A 153 45.82 19.46 15.27
C ASN A 153 47.18 19.15 14.64
N ALA A 154 48.22 19.34 15.44
CA ALA A 154 49.39 18.47 15.37
C ALA A 154 49.11 17.20 16.22
N TRP A 155 49.41 17.22 17.53
CA TRP A 155 49.90 16.00 18.21
C TRP A 155 49.45 15.70 19.69
N SER A 156 48.45 16.40 20.30
CA SER A 156 47.99 16.10 21.69
C SER A 156 46.66 16.74 22.16
N ASN A 157 45.88 16.04 23.00
CA ASN A 157 44.74 16.54 23.84
C ASN A 157 44.46 15.61 25.07
N PRO A 158 44.03 16.14 26.25
CA PRO A 158 43.60 15.39 27.46
C PRO A 158 42.05 15.20 27.56
N TRP A 159 41.46 14.91 28.75
CA TRP A 159 40.00 14.98 29.06
C TRP A 159 39.63 14.93 30.57
N TYR A 160 38.38 15.28 30.94
CA TYR A 160 37.73 15.24 32.28
C TYR A 160 36.20 15.01 32.15
N ALA A 161 35.51 14.28 33.04
CA ALA A 161 34.13 13.78 32.85
C ALA A 161 33.09 14.08 33.97
N PHE A 162 31.78 14.14 33.66
CA PHE A 162 30.66 14.63 34.50
C PHE A 162 29.24 14.10 34.09
N VAL A 163 28.18 14.18 34.93
CA VAL A 163 26.79 13.65 34.66
C VAL A 163 25.66 14.56 35.21
N CYS A 164 24.38 14.46 34.76
CA CYS A 164 23.15 15.16 35.27
C CYS A 164 21.79 14.39 35.03
N ASP A 165 20.57 14.95 35.24
CA ASP A 165 19.24 14.28 34.98
C ASP A 165 18.11 15.07 34.21
N ASN A 166 16.96 14.44 33.90
CA ASN A 166 15.74 15.03 33.28
C ASN A 166 14.41 14.75 34.04
N ASN A 167 14.18 15.43 35.16
CA ASN A 167 12.84 15.82 35.59
C ASN A 167 12.64 17.35 35.46
N ALA A 168 11.47 17.88 35.81
CA ALA A 168 11.23 19.33 35.83
C ALA A 168 12.19 20.11 36.77
N SER A 169 12.85 19.40 37.71
CA SER A 169 13.96 19.86 38.58
C SER A 169 15.07 18.77 38.59
N SER A 170 16.37 19.10 38.46
CA SER A 170 17.45 18.16 38.00
C SER A 170 18.84 18.27 38.72
N GLU A 171 19.61 17.16 38.82
CA GLU A 171 20.78 16.88 39.70
C GLU A 171 21.97 16.07 39.05
N CYS A 172 23.25 16.07 39.58
CA CYS A 172 24.54 15.84 38.80
C CYS A 172 25.88 15.32 39.53
N THR A 173 26.95 14.78 38.81
CA THR A 173 28.27 14.17 39.32
C THR A 173 29.58 14.20 38.39
N MET A 174 30.74 13.46 38.61
CA MET A 174 32.15 13.64 38.00
C MET A 174 33.17 12.40 37.92
N SER A 175 34.20 12.31 36.99
CA SER A 175 35.40 11.35 36.91
C SER A 175 36.57 11.65 35.86
N GLN A 176 37.66 10.82 35.67
CA GLN A 176 38.82 11.08 34.73
C GLN A 176 39.73 9.95 34.03
N GLY A 177 39.74 8.64 34.34
CA GLY A 177 40.43 7.58 33.52
C GLY A 177 41.97 7.27 33.70
N THR A 178 42.47 6.19 33.05
CA THR A 178 43.89 5.70 33.11
C THR A 178 44.29 4.78 31.93
N GLY A 179 45.57 4.78 31.51
CA GLY A 179 46.19 3.68 30.73
C GLY A 179 46.88 4.13 29.44
N GLY A 180 47.03 3.20 28.48
CA GLY A 180 47.29 3.58 27.07
C GLY A 180 46.05 4.19 26.40
N SER A 181 44.87 3.87 26.93
CA SER A 181 43.58 4.54 26.74
C SER A 181 43.49 5.80 27.62
N GLY A 182 44.46 6.70 27.46
CA GLY A 182 44.47 7.99 28.13
C GLY A 182 45.51 8.94 27.53
N SER A 183 45.11 9.76 26.56
CA SER A 183 45.76 11.04 26.15
C SER A 183 47.27 10.97 25.80
N PRO A 184 47.72 10.91 24.50
CA PRO A 184 47.32 11.80 23.37
C PRO A 184 47.22 11.15 21.92
N PHE A 185 47.10 11.93 20.80
CA PHE A 185 46.83 11.48 19.38
C PHE A 185 47.30 12.44 18.21
N PHE A 186 47.18 12.08 16.88
CA PHE A 186 47.99 12.59 15.68
C PHE A 186 47.25 12.97 14.31
N VAL A 187 47.93 13.31 13.15
CA VAL A 187 47.41 13.93 11.84
C VAL A 187 48.26 13.73 10.48
N ASN A 188 47.74 13.96 9.22
CA ASN A 188 48.46 13.99 7.85
C ASN A 188 47.83 14.81 6.61
N HIS A 189 48.38 14.78 5.33
CA HIS A 189 48.25 15.80 4.18
C HIS A 189 48.33 15.27 2.66
N PRO A 190 47.92 15.98 1.52
CA PRO A 190 47.44 15.44 0.16
C PRO A 190 47.89 15.91 -1.34
N PRO A 191 47.54 15.19 -2.50
CA PRO A 191 48.01 15.31 -3.96
C PRO A 191 47.24 16.19 -5.05
N THR A 192 47.09 15.86 -6.40
CA THR A 192 46.57 16.79 -7.50
C THR A 192 45.54 16.30 -8.60
N PHE A 193 44.68 17.20 -9.14
CA PHE A 193 43.65 16.91 -10.19
C PHE A 193 43.20 18.14 -11.05
N SER A 194 43.08 18.02 -12.39
CA SER A 194 42.87 19.19 -13.29
C SER A 194 41.61 19.25 -14.17
N ALA A 195 41.03 18.15 -14.69
CA ALA A 195 39.81 18.17 -15.51
C ALA A 195 39.01 16.86 -15.51
N ILE A 196 37.76 16.89 -15.99
CA ILE A 196 36.87 15.73 -16.17
C ILE A 196 36.01 15.93 -17.43
N ALA A 197 35.77 14.87 -18.20
CA ALA A 197 34.90 14.84 -19.37
C ALA A 197 33.89 13.67 -19.28
N ILE A 198 32.78 13.76 -20.01
CA ILE A 198 31.66 12.79 -19.98
C ILE A 198 31.17 12.44 -21.39
N ASP A 199 30.80 11.17 -21.61
CA ASP A 199 30.16 10.65 -22.83
C ASP A 199 28.92 9.79 -22.47
N PRO A 200 27.75 9.97 -23.10
CA PRO A 200 27.44 10.94 -24.14
C PRO A 200 27.53 12.39 -23.67
N SER A 201 28.05 13.28 -24.52
CA SER A 201 28.35 14.68 -24.19
C SER A 201 27.14 15.56 -23.84
N SER A 202 25.91 15.08 -24.08
CA SER A 202 24.67 15.68 -23.57
C SER A 202 24.43 15.43 -22.08
N ALA A 203 25.24 14.57 -21.45
CA ALA A 203 25.09 14.06 -20.08
C ALA A 203 23.71 13.46 -19.77
N THR A 204 22.89 13.14 -20.78
CA THR A 204 21.46 12.85 -20.63
C THR A 204 21.11 11.53 -21.30
N VAL A 205 20.62 10.56 -20.52
CA VAL A 205 20.51 9.14 -20.93
C VAL A 205 19.22 8.46 -20.48
N ASN A 206 18.79 7.42 -21.19
CA ASN A 206 17.67 6.57 -20.77
C ASN A 206 18.15 5.46 -19.82
N PRO A 207 17.30 4.93 -18.92
CA PRO A 207 17.62 3.74 -18.12
C PRO A 207 18.06 2.56 -19.01
N GLY A 208 19.16 1.89 -18.65
CA GLY A 208 19.79 0.84 -19.45
C GLY A 208 20.89 1.30 -20.42
N ALA A 209 21.17 2.61 -20.53
CA ALA A 209 22.32 3.13 -21.27
C ALA A 209 23.60 3.15 -20.42
N THR A 210 24.74 3.46 -21.05
CA THR A 210 26.04 3.61 -20.39
C THR A 210 26.50 5.07 -20.41
N VAL A 211 27.13 5.51 -19.31
CA VAL A 211 27.82 6.79 -19.17
C VAL A 211 29.31 6.50 -18.95
N THR A 212 30.20 7.27 -19.55
CA THR A 212 31.66 7.14 -19.40
C THR A 212 32.28 8.46 -19.01
N TRP A 213 33.24 8.43 -18.08
CA TRP A 213 34.00 9.60 -17.64
C TRP A 213 35.50 9.41 -17.86
N THR A 214 36.19 10.50 -18.18
CA THR A 214 37.66 10.54 -18.38
C THR A 214 38.26 11.75 -17.67
N ALA A 215 39.20 11.52 -16.77
CA ALA A 215 39.87 12.52 -15.96
C ALA A 215 41.16 13.07 -16.62
N THR A 216 41.64 14.20 -16.12
CA THR A 216 43.00 14.69 -16.35
C THR A 216 43.67 14.92 -15.00
N ALA A 217 44.71 14.14 -14.71
CA ALA A 217 45.22 13.97 -13.34
C ALA A 217 46.63 13.35 -13.28
N SER A 218 47.34 13.64 -12.19
CA SER A 218 48.69 13.14 -11.85
C SER A 218 48.98 13.36 -10.36
N ASP A 219 49.91 12.60 -9.81
CA ASP A 219 50.43 12.77 -8.44
C ASP A 219 51.92 13.20 -8.47
N THR A 220 52.39 13.80 -7.38
CA THR A 220 53.75 14.33 -7.20
C THR A 220 54.45 13.87 -5.92
N ASP A 221 53.81 13.04 -5.08
CA ASP A 221 54.41 12.50 -3.85
C ASP A 221 55.39 11.31 -4.14
N ASP A 222 56.45 11.62 -4.88
CA ASP A 222 57.66 10.80 -5.05
C ASP A 222 58.92 11.67 -4.91
N PRO A 223 59.83 11.38 -3.96
CA PRO A 223 61.10 12.09 -3.84
C PRO A 223 62.19 11.68 -4.85
N LEU A 224 61.93 10.75 -5.79
CA LEU A 224 62.94 10.16 -6.69
C LEU A 224 62.68 10.41 -8.19
N PRO A 225 63.73 10.70 -9.00
CA PRO A 225 63.60 10.84 -10.45
C PRO A 225 63.61 9.47 -11.16
N LEU A 226 62.57 9.21 -11.96
CA LEU A 226 62.37 7.98 -12.74
C LEU A 226 63.51 7.70 -13.74
N ASN A 227 63.94 6.44 -13.85
CA ASN A 227 64.90 5.96 -14.86
C ASN A 227 64.19 5.67 -16.21
N PRO A 228 64.49 6.38 -17.32
CA PRO A 228 63.80 6.18 -18.60
C PRO A 228 64.14 4.89 -19.38
N SER A 229 64.99 4.01 -18.84
CA SER A 229 65.53 2.85 -19.56
C SER A 229 64.99 1.48 -19.10
N ASP A 230 64.04 1.46 -18.17
CA ASP A 230 63.40 0.24 -17.68
C ASP A 230 62.10 -0.07 -18.46
N PRO A 231 61.99 -1.24 -19.14
CA PRO A 231 60.78 -1.63 -19.86
C PRO A 231 59.63 -2.12 -18.96
N ASP A 232 59.84 -2.37 -17.66
CA ASP A 232 58.84 -2.95 -16.74
C ASP A 232 57.99 -1.91 -15.98
N LEU A 233 58.05 -0.64 -16.41
CA LEU A 233 57.32 0.50 -15.82
C LEU A 233 55.78 0.35 -15.82
N LEU A 234 55.23 -0.62 -16.56
CA LEU A 234 53.80 -0.93 -16.58
C LEU A 234 53.33 -1.88 -15.47
N ASP A 235 54.20 -2.73 -14.89
CA ASP A 235 53.82 -3.71 -13.86
C ASP A 235 54.51 -3.53 -12.50
N ASN A 236 55.57 -2.69 -12.40
CA ASN A 236 56.26 -2.39 -11.14
C ASN A 236 55.30 -1.82 -10.05
N PRO A 237 55.09 -2.52 -8.91
CA PRO A 237 54.17 -2.08 -7.86
C PRO A 237 54.71 -0.93 -6.99
N ASP A 238 56.02 -0.70 -6.96
CA ASP A 238 56.68 0.21 -6.01
C ASP A 238 56.73 1.68 -6.48
N ALA A 239 56.13 2.01 -7.63
CA ALA A 239 55.99 3.39 -8.07
C ALA A 239 54.95 4.13 -7.20
N THR A 240 55.40 5.07 -6.36
CA THR A 240 54.55 5.68 -5.33
C THR A 240 53.45 6.55 -5.93
N SER A 241 53.77 7.42 -6.88
CA SER A 241 52.80 8.32 -7.52
C SER A 241 52.00 7.65 -8.64
N ARG A 242 50.94 6.92 -8.26
CA ARG A 242 49.92 6.36 -9.17
C ARG A 242 48.54 6.91 -8.85
N VAL A 243 47.80 7.36 -9.87
CA VAL A 243 46.46 7.96 -9.70
C VAL A 243 45.32 6.98 -10.00
N ARG A 244 44.25 7.07 -9.21
CA ARG A 244 42.96 6.37 -9.45
C ARG A 244 41.83 7.39 -9.58
N LEU A 245 41.01 7.28 -10.64
CA LEU A 245 39.72 8.00 -10.74
C LEU A 245 38.67 7.26 -9.92
N LEU A 246 38.04 7.98 -9.00
CA LEU A 246 36.83 7.56 -8.32
C LEU A 246 35.71 8.52 -8.74
N VAL A 247 34.65 8.01 -9.38
CA VAL A 247 33.44 8.81 -9.66
C VAL A 247 32.40 8.44 -8.62
N CYS A 248 32.14 9.34 -7.67
CA CYS A 248 31.30 9.10 -6.50
C CYS A 248 29.95 9.84 -6.57
N LYS A 249 29.00 9.42 -5.73
CA LYS A 249 27.64 9.98 -5.61
C LYS A 249 27.55 11.21 -4.71
N SER A 250 28.55 11.44 -3.87
CA SER A 250 28.66 12.60 -2.99
C SER A 250 29.91 13.41 -3.30
N ASP A 251 29.90 14.68 -2.93
CA ASP A 251 31.03 15.61 -2.95
C ASP A 251 32.02 15.39 -1.79
N THR A 252 31.73 14.39 -0.95
CA THR A 252 32.51 14.02 0.23
C THR A 252 33.82 13.31 -0.18
N PRO A 253 34.98 13.78 0.32
CA PRO A 253 36.27 13.12 0.18
C PRO A 253 36.25 11.58 0.33
N PRO A 254 36.73 10.82 -0.67
CA PRO A 254 37.12 9.43 -0.54
C PRO A 254 37.96 9.10 0.69
N THR A 255 37.82 7.85 1.17
CA THR A 255 38.52 7.32 2.34
C THR A 255 38.98 5.89 2.05
N ASN A 256 40.23 5.55 2.37
CA ASN A 256 40.78 4.20 2.25
C ASN A 256 40.54 3.53 0.87
N GLY A 257 40.62 4.31 -0.20
CA GLY A 257 40.65 3.79 -1.57
C GLY A 257 39.29 3.69 -2.25
N GLU A 258 38.23 4.12 -1.57
CA GLU A 258 36.84 4.06 -1.99
C GLU A 258 36.15 5.41 -1.79
N CYS A 259 35.04 5.62 -2.51
CA CYS A 259 34.13 6.73 -2.25
C CYS A 259 33.67 6.75 -0.78
N ALA A 260 33.41 7.92 -0.21
CA ALA A 260 32.86 8.03 1.14
C ALA A 260 31.55 7.21 1.26
N GLY A 261 31.50 6.24 2.19
CA GLY A 261 30.41 5.25 2.26
C GLY A 261 30.64 3.96 1.46
N GLY A 262 31.87 3.75 0.95
CA GLY A 262 32.35 2.51 0.36
C GLY A 262 31.80 2.19 -1.04
N PRO A 263 31.94 0.93 -1.51
CA PRO A 263 31.58 0.51 -2.87
C PRO A 263 30.12 0.72 -3.31
N SER A 264 29.22 1.09 -2.39
CA SER A 264 27.84 1.48 -2.71
C SER A 264 27.72 2.92 -3.25
N GLN A 265 28.67 3.80 -2.89
CA GLN A 265 28.64 5.23 -3.20
C GLN A 265 29.44 5.62 -4.45
N ARG A 266 30.02 4.65 -5.16
CA ARG A 266 30.61 4.86 -6.48
C ARG A 266 29.59 4.72 -7.61
N TRP A 267 29.80 5.48 -8.67
CA TRP A 267 29.28 5.24 -10.01
C TRP A 267 30.26 4.32 -10.77
N CYS A 268 31.54 4.67 -10.83
CA CYS A 268 32.60 3.83 -11.36
C CYS A 268 33.99 4.18 -10.81
N TRP A 269 34.99 3.37 -11.15
CA TRP A 269 36.40 3.57 -10.79
C TRP A 269 37.34 3.14 -11.93
N SER A 270 38.56 3.67 -11.96
CA SER A 270 39.66 3.12 -12.75
C SER A 270 40.36 1.94 -12.03
N PRO A 271 41.19 1.12 -12.71
CA PRO A 271 41.81 -0.07 -12.11
C PRO A 271 42.58 0.16 -10.80
N ASP A 272 42.55 -0.84 -9.92
CA ASP A 272 43.02 -0.73 -8.53
C ASP A 272 44.53 -0.60 -8.36
N LYS A 273 45.33 -1.11 -9.31
CA LYS A 273 46.78 -0.84 -9.36
C LYS A 273 47.10 0.65 -9.57
N GLY A 274 46.12 1.49 -9.88
CA GLY A 274 46.31 2.86 -10.36
C GLY A 274 46.94 2.92 -11.74
N ILE A 275 46.90 4.09 -12.38
CA ILE A 275 47.58 4.33 -13.66
C ILE A 275 48.41 5.61 -13.59
N ALA A 276 49.33 5.79 -14.55
CA ALA A 276 50.29 6.90 -14.53
C ALA A 276 49.63 8.28 -14.72
N ALA A 277 48.62 8.40 -15.59
CA ALA A 277 47.89 9.64 -15.83
C ALA A 277 46.52 9.39 -16.49
N ASN A 278 45.64 10.38 -16.39
CA ASN A 278 44.36 10.49 -17.13
C ASN A 278 43.39 9.27 -17.06
N PRO A 279 43.07 8.74 -15.87
CA PRO A 279 42.16 7.61 -15.70
C PRO A 279 40.73 7.84 -16.21
N SER A 280 40.08 6.77 -16.66
CA SER A 280 38.69 6.73 -17.13
C SER A 280 37.91 5.55 -16.57
N CYS A 281 36.58 5.66 -16.54
CA CYS A 281 35.68 4.57 -16.15
C CYS A 281 34.25 4.75 -16.69
N SER A 282 33.45 3.67 -16.69
CA SER A 282 32.08 3.67 -17.20
C SER A 282 31.08 3.09 -16.19
N TYR A 283 29.84 3.59 -16.23
CA TYR A 283 28.70 3.11 -15.46
C TYR A 283 27.53 2.75 -16.39
N SER A 284 26.96 1.56 -16.22
CA SER A 284 25.70 1.18 -16.88
C SER A 284 24.53 1.54 -15.98
N VAL A 285 23.69 2.47 -16.44
CA VAL A 285 22.48 2.89 -15.73
C VAL A 285 21.51 1.72 -15.65
N PRO A 286 21.10 1.26 -14.46
CA PRO A 286 20.26 0.07 -14.32
C PRO A 286 18.84 0.28 -14.86
N LYS A 287 18.09 -0.83 -14.95
CA LYS A 287 16.64 -0.84 -15.12
C LYS A 287 16.01 -1.50 -13.88
N PRO A 288 15.20 -0.80 -13.08
CA PRO A 288 14.80 0.60 -13.24
C PRO A 288 15.89 1.59 -12.83
N ASN A 289 15.74 2.86 -13.24
CA ASN A 289 16.44 3.99 -12.64
C ASN A 289 15.58 5.27 -12.73
N ALA A 290 15.27 5.90 -11.59
CA ALA A 290 14.36 7.04 -11.54
C ALA A 290 14.88 8.25 -12.33
N ALA A 291 13.99 8.98 -12.99
CA ALA A 291 14.36 10.17 -13.76
C ALA A 291 14.81 11.32 -12.85
N GLY A 292 15.83 12.07 -13.29
CA GLY A 292 16.39 13.21 -12.55
C GLY A 292 17.89 13.40 -12.71
N SER A 293 18.41 14.49 -12.13
CA SER A 293 19.87 14.69 -11.97
C SER A 293 20.42 13.64 -11.03
N ASN A 294 21.48 12.97 -11.47
CA ASN A 294 22.31 12.09 -10.68
C ASN A 294 23.64 12.82 -10.48
N ASP A 295 23.82 13.35 -9.27
CA ASP A 295 25.04 14.06 -8.94
C ASP A 295 26.21 13.07 -8.95
N ALA A 296 27.29 13.48 -9.60
CA ALA A 296 28.49 12.69 -9.78
C ALA A 296 29.70 13.58 -9.61
N TYR A 297 30.64 13.10 -8.81
CA TYR A 297 31.78 13.85 -8.32
C TYR A 297 33.03 13.04 -8.61
N ALA A 298 33.85 13.54 -9.53
CA ALA A 298 35.12 12.94 -9.84
C ALA A 298 36.16 13.34 -8.79
N PHE A 299 36.81 12.35 -8.21
CA PHE A 299 37.94 12.47 -7.30
C PHE A 299 39.14 11.74 -7.87
N VAL A 300 40.34 12.16 -7.45
CA VAL A 300 41.58 11.45 -7.73
C VAL A 300 42.30 11.22 -6.42
N ILE A 301 42.70 9.98 -6.18
CA ILE A 301 43.56 9.59 -5.06
C ILE A 301 44.88 9.02 -5.59
N ASP A 302 45.89 9.00 -4.73
CA ASP A 302 47.16 8.30 -4.91
C ASP A 302 47.04 6.78 -4.59
N ASN A 303 48.16 6.12 -4.27
CA ASN A 303 48.17 4.74 -3.77
C ASN A 303 47.95 4.62 -2.24
N PHE A 304 48.30 5.63 -1.43
CA PHE A 304 48.10 5.63 0.02
C PHE A 304 46.67 6.04 0.46
N ASN A 305 45.76 6.20 -0.50
CA ASN A 305 44.33 6.53 -0.34
C ASN A 305 44.03 7.99 0.04
N LEU A 306 44.96 8.86 -0.32
CA LEU A 306 45.08 10.24 0.01
C LEU A 306 44.59 11.11 -1.16
N LEU A 307 43.84 12.18 -0.85
CA LEU A 307 42.95 12.81 -1.83
C LEU A 307 43.47 14.08 -2.49
N ALA A 308 43.40 14.17 -3.81
CA ALA A 308 43.91 15.30 -4.57
C ALA A 308 43.27 16.65 -4.25
N SER A 309 44.11 17.68 -4.17
CA SER A 309 43.76 19.09 -4.23
C SER A 309 42.92 19.42 -5.46
N ASN A 310 41.92 20.29 -5.29
CA ASN A 310 40.93 20.65 -6.31
C ASN A 310 40.05 19.46 -6.77
N THR A 311 39.81 18.50 -5.88
CA THR A 311 38.66 17.58 -5.93
C THR A 311 37.53 18.08 -5.02
N PRO A 312 36.27 17.65 -5.25
CA PRO A 312 35.80 16.97 -6.46
C PRO A 312 35.70 17.90 -7.66
N ARG A 313 35.57 17.32 -8.86
CA ARG A 313 35.07 18.02 -10.05
C ARG A 313 33.68 17.49 -10.40
N ASN A 314 32.78 18.40 -10.73
CA ASN A 314 31.41 18.05 -11.12
C ASN A 314 31.42 17.24 -12.43
N ALA A 315 30.73 16.10 -12.41
CA ALA A 315 30.66 15.12 -13.46
C ALA A 315 29.22 14.60 -13.69
N HIS A 316 28.21 15.38 -13.29
CA HIS A 316 26.79 15.00 -13.22
C HIS A 316 26.24 14.40 -14.53
N PHE A 317 25.20 13.58 -14.40
CA PHE A 317 24.40 13.08 -15.52
C PHE A 317 22.91 13.10 -15.18
N THR A 318 22.04 13.19 -16.18
CA THR A 318 20.58 13.18 -16.03
C THR A 318 19.98 11.91 -16.63
N VAL A 319 19.09 11.26 -15.88
CA VAL A 319 18.30 10.14 -16.38
C VAL A 319 16.96 10.64 -16.89
N ASN A 320 16.65 10.35 -18.15
CA ASN A 320 15.39 10.70 -18.81
C ASN A 320 14.20 9.95 -18.20
N ASN A 321 13.04 10.61 -18.20
CA ASN A 321 11.75 9.99 -17.97
C ASN A 321 11.25 9.31 -19.26
N VAL A 322 10.79 8.06 -19.19
CA VAL A 322 10.43 7.20 -20.33
C VAL A 322 9.05 6.59 -20.09
N ALA A 323 8.15 6.71 -21.07
CA ALA A 323 6.75 6.31 -20.91
C ALA A 323 6.57 4.82 -20.52
N PRO A 324 5.62 4.51 -19.61
CA PRO A 324 5.34 3.14 -19.21
C PRO A 324 4.65 2.33 -20.30
N THR A 325 4.94 1.03 -20.35
CA THR A 325 4.25 0.05 -21.19
C THR A 325 3.20 -0.71 -20.38
N VAL A 326 2.03 -0.98 -20.98
CA VAL A 326 0.97 -1.81 -20.39
C VAL A 326 0.78 -3.07 -21.25
N THR A 327 0.74 -4.24 -20.63
CA THR A 327 0.48 -5.55 -21.27
C THR A 327 -0.49 -6.38 -20.45
N ASP A 328 -0.90 -7.54 -20.98
CA ASP A 328 -1.63 -8.60 -20.26
C ASP A 328 -2.95 -8.14 -19.61
N VAL A 329 -3.62 -7.17 -20.23
CA VAL A 329 -4.87 -6.60 -19.74
C VAL A 329 -5.98 -7.65 -19.82
N SER A 330 -6.55 -7.99 -18.66
CA SER A 330 -7.55 -9.02 -18.49
C SER A 330 -8.74 -8.51 -17.67
N LEU A 331 -9.95 -8.79 -18.15
CA LEU A 331 -11.21 -8.47 -17.49
C LEU A 331 -11.81 -9.74 -16.89
N HIS A 332 -12.36 -9.65 -15.67
CA HIS A 332 -12.97 -10.76 -14.93
C HIS A 332 -12.07 -12.01 -14.80
N GLY A 333 -10.75 -11.79 -14.65
CA GLY A 333 -9.75 -12.86 -14.55
C GLY A 333 -9.58 -13.69 -15.84
N GLY A 334 -10.01 -13.18 -16.99
CA GLY A 334 -9.98 -13.89 -18.27
C GLY A 334 -11.19 -14.80 -18.50
N SER A 335 -12.18 -14.77 -17.61
CA SER A 335 -13.45 -15.48 -17.77
C SER A 335 -14.26 -14.84 -18.91
N ASN A 336 -14.95 -15.65 -19.71
CA ASN A 336 -15.77 -15.18 -20.82
C ASN A 336 -17.14 -14.61 -20.40
N GLU A 337 -17.54 -14.73 -19.13
CA GLU A 337 -18.87 -14.34 -18.63
C GLU A 337 -18.81 -13.69 -17.24
N ILE A 338 -19.48 -12.54 -17.06
CA ILE A 338 -19.74 -11.86 -15.80
C ILE A 338 -21.19 -12.12 -15.38
N THR A 339 -21.38 -12.70 -14.19
CA THR A 339 -22.68 -12.78 -13.51
C THR A 339 -22.79 -11.67 -12.48
N LEU A 340 -23.89 -10.93 -12.48
CA LEU A 340 -24.13 -9.80 -11.56
C LEU A 340 -24.84 -10.26 -10.28
N ALA A 341 -24.57 -9.55 -9.18
CA ALA A 341 -25.34 -9.62 -7.95
C ALA A 341 -26.44 -8.54 -7.94
N GLU A 342 -27.60 -8.84 -7.36
CA GLU A 342 -28.77 -7.96 -7.38
C GLU A 342 -28.69 -6.77 -6.42
N SER A 343 -29.41 -5.68 -6.69
CA SER A 343 -29.49 -4.45 -5.87
C SER A 343 -28.15 -3.77 -5.52
N THR A 344 -27.02 -4.30 -5.98
CA THR A 344 -25.68 -3.97 -5.48
C THR A 344 -24.69 -3.80 -6.64
N THR A 345 -23.40 -3.81 -6.34
CA THR A 345 -22.34 -3.92 -7.35
C THR A 345 -21.65 -5.27 -7.28
N GLN A 346 -21.54 -5.95 -8.42
CA GLN A 346 -20.61 -7.06 -8.58
C GLN A 346 -19.18 -6.52 -8.70
N PRO A 347 -18.24 -6.87 -7.81
CA PRO A 347 -16.82 -6.61 -8.06
C PRO A 347 -16.35 -7.44 -9.25
N VAL A 348 -15.91 -6.76 -10.31
CA VAL A 348 -15.28 -7.34 -11.49
C VAL A 348 -13.81 -6.91 -11.48
N ALA A 349 -12.92 -7.87 -11.24
CA ALA A 349 -11.47 -7.63 -11.25
C ALA A 349 -10.98 -7.30 -12.67
N ILE A 350 -10.06 -6.35 -12.75
CA ILE A 350 -9.23 -6.04 -13.92
C ILE A 350 -7.78 -6.22 -13.48
N THR A 351 -6.99 -6.93 -14.26
CA THR A 351 -5.54 -7.09 -14.04
C THR A 351 -4.77 -6.64 -15.26
N ALA A 352 -3.62 -6.01 -15.07
CA ALA A 352 -2.68 -5.70 -16.14
C ALA A 352 -1.24 -5.74 -15.62
N THR A 353 -0.31 -6.08 -16.49
CA THR A 353 1.13 -5.87 -16.26
C THR A 353 1.46 -4.44 -16.68
N VAL A 354 2.11 -3.67 -15.80
CA VAL A 354 2.68 -2.36 -16.14
C VAL A 354 4.19 -2.42 -15.94
N SER A 355 4.93 -1.95 -16.93
CA SER A 355 6.40 -1.96 -16.95
C SER A 355 6.94 -0.59 -17.31
N ASP A 356 7.66 0.02 -16.39
CA ASP A 356 8.21 1.37 -16.47
C ASP A 356 9.74 1.32 -16.32
N ASP A 357 10.47 1.88 -17.28
CA ASP A 357 11.95 1.81 -17.27
C ASP A 357 12.59 2.70 -16.20
N ASN A 358 11.88 3.72 -15.70
CA ASN A 358 12.27 4.49 -14.53
C ASN A 358 11.85 3.83 -13.21
N GLY A 359 10.89 2.91 -13.27
CA GLY A 359 10.50 1.96 -12.22
C GLY A 359 9.04 2.10 -11.81
N CYS A 360 8.39 0.99 -11.44
CA CYS A 360 6.94 1.04 -11.13
C CYS A 360 6.56 1.98 -9.98
N SER A 361 7.53 2.45 -9.18
CA SER A 361 7.36 3.41 -8.10
C SER A 361 7.38 4.89 -8.56
N THR A 362 7.76 5.19 -9.80
CA THR A 362 7.62 6.54 -10.40
C THR A 362 6.22 6.77 -10.99
N LEU A 363 5.39 5.72 -11.05
CA LEU A 363 4.04 5.79 -11.62
C LEU A 363 3.12 6.68 -10.76
N SER A 364 2.66 7.79 -11.34
CA SER A 364 1.79 8.75 -10.66
C SER A 364 0.36 8.24 -10.52
N ASN A 365 -0.13 7.48 -11.51
CA ASN A 365 -1.38 6.74 -11.43
C ASN A 365 -1.48 5.63 -12.47
N VAL A 366 -2.19 4.55 -12.12
CA VAL A 366 -2.66 3.52 -13.05
C VAL A 366 -4.18 3.44 -12.93
N LYS A 367 -4.89 3.51 -14.05
CA LYS A 367 -6.36 3.55 -14.13
C LYS A 367 -6.89 2.52 -15.13
N ALA A 368 -7.95 1.82 -14.73
CA ALA A 368 -8.74 0.96 -15.60
C ALA A 368 -10.02 1.65 -16.07
N TYR A 369 -10.51 1.21 -17.22
CA TYR A 369 -11.71 1.73 -17.87
C TYR A 369 -12.47 0.52 -18.44
N VAL A 370 -13.67 0.24 -17.93
CA VAL A 370 -14.47 -0.93 -18.34
C VAL A 370 -15.75 -0.48 -19.03
N TYR A 371 -15.97 -0.94 -20.26
CA TYR A 371 -17.03 -0.41 -21.13
C TYR A 371 -17.60 -1.47 -22.07
N ARG A 372 -18.85 -1.26 -22.48
CA ARG A 372 -19.49 -2.05 -23.53
C ARG A 372 -18.92 -1.66 -24.91
N SER A 373 -18.63 -2.65 -25.76
CA SER A 373 -17.76 -2.47 -26.93
C SER A 373 -18.32 -1.53 -28.00
N GLY A 374 -19.63 -1.37 -28.14
CA GLY A 374 -20.25 -0.42 -29.05
C GLY A 374 -20.05 1.07 -28.73
N ILE A 375 -19.46 1.42 -27.57
CA ILE A 375 -19.03 2.81 -27.28
C ILE A 375 -17.51 3.03 -27.38
N GLY A 376 -16.71 1.97 -27.38
CA GLY A 376 -15.24 2.04 -27.40
C GLY A 376 -14.59 2.75 -26.19
N TYR A 377 -13.26 2.81 -26.19
CA TYR A 377 -12.50 3.44 -25.10
C TYR A 377 -12.78 4.95 -24.99
N SER A 378 -12.84 5.67 -26.12
CA SER A 378 -13.12 7.11 -26.18
C SER A 378 -14.58 7.49 -25.85
N GLY A 379 -15.46 6.51 -25.63
CA GLY A 379 -16.77 6.73 -24.99
C GLY A 379 -16.72 6.60 -23.46
N CYS A 380 -15.55 6.26 -22.90
CA CYS A 380 -15.37 5.87 -21.50
C CYS A 380 -13.96 6.16 -20.95
N ASP A 381 -13.32 7.26 -21.33
CA ASP A 381 -11.93 7.60 -20.97
C ASP A 381 -11.78 8.73 -19.93
N ALA A 382 -12.88 9.33 -19.45
CA ALA A 382 -12.86 10.50 -18.57
C ALA A 382 -13.89 10.46 -17.41
N THR A 383 -13.59 11.17 -16.32
CA THR A 383 -14.49 11.41 -15.17
C THR A 383 -15.90 11.92 -15.53
N ALA A 384 -16.09 12.52 -16.71
CA ALA A 384 -17.37 13.04 -17.19
C ALA A 384 -18.22 12.02 -17.97
N THR A 385 -17.69 10.82 -18.29
CA THR A 385 -18.42 9.78 -19.04
C THR A 385 -19.05 8.62 -18.21
N PRO A 386 -19.04 8.55 -16.86
CA PRO A 386 -19.47 7.34 -16.14
C PRO A 386 -20.97 7.08 -16.33
N ASN A 387 -21.30 5.85 -16.70
CA ASN A 387 -22.69 5.39 -16.82
C ASN A 387 -22.78 3.92 -16.45
N GLY A 388 -23.44 3.60 -15.33
CA GLY A 388 -23.57 2.23 -14.82
C GLY A 388 -24.17 1.22 -15.81
N ASN A 389 -24.82 1.67 -16.89
CA ASN A 389 -25.30 0.79 -17.96
C ASN A 389 -24.18 0.30 -18.89
N TYR A 390 -23.15 1.12 -19.20
CA TYR A 390 -22.20 0.82 -20.28
C TYR A 390 -20.75 1.35 -20.10
N CYS A 391 -20.43 2.09 -19.03
CA CYS A 391 -19.12 2.73 -18.83
C CYS A 391 -18.73 2.92 -17.35
N TYR A 392 -17.54 2.43 -16.99
CA TYR A 392 -16.86 2.60 -15.70
C TYR A 392 -15.45 3.18 -15.94
N PRO A 393 -15.29 4.50 -15.98
CA PRO A 393 -14.03 5.16 -16.30
C PRO A 393 -13.18 5.41 -15.04
N GLU A 394 -11.88 5.63 -15.25
CA GLU A 394 -10.92 6.11 -14.24
C GLU A 394 -10.87 5.30 -12.93
N LEU A 395 -11.10 3.99 -13.01
CA LEU A 395 -11.03 3.06 -11.88
C LEU A 395 -9.59 2.95 -11.38
N SER A 396 -9.31 3.45 -10.18
CA SER A 396 -7.98 3.35 -9.56
C SER A 396 -7.50 1.91 -9.45
N CYS A 397 -6.30 1.65 -9.96
CA CYS A 397 -5.61 0.37 -9.81
C CYS A 397 -4.57 0.46 -8.68
N SER A 398 -4.33 -0.64 -7.98
CA SER A 398 -3.29 -0.77 -6.95
C SER A 398 -2.38 -1.97 -7.22
N THR A 399 -1.21 -1.99 -6.59
CA THR A 399 -0.32 -3.13 -6.57
C THR A 399 0.30 -3.28 -5.18
N THR A 400 0.52 -4.51 -4.72
CA THR A 400 1.22 -4.80 -3.47
C THR A 400 2.72 -5.04 -3.68
N ASN A 401 3.11 -5.37 -4.91
CA ASN A 401 4.42 -5.92 -5.24
C ASN A 401 5.10 -5.10 -6.35
N CYS A 402 5.15 -3.78 -6.19
CA CYS A 402 6.04 -2.96 -7.01
C CYS A 402 7.47 -3.09 -6.50
N SER A 403 8.26 -3.94 -7.15
CA SER A 403 9.70 -4.03 -6.96
C SER A 403 10.39 -4.07 -8.32
N GLY A 404 11.23 -3.06 -8.59
CA GLY A 404 11.95 -2.94 -9.85
C GLY A 404 11.13 -2.29 -10.97
N ARG A 405 11.26 -2.84 -12.19
CA ARG A 405 10.72 -2.26 -13.44
C ARG A 405 9.23 -2.54 -13.66
N THR A 406 8.74 -3.69 -13.21
CA THR A 406 7.45 -4.25 -13.65
C THR A 406 6.60 -4.67 -12.45
N ALA A 407 5.32 -4.35 -12.47
CA ALA A 407 4.36 -4.77 -11.45
C ALA A 407 3.01 -5.14 -12.07
N THR A 408 2.33 -6.13 -11.47
CA THR A 408 0.93 -6.43 -11.78
C THR A 408 0.03 -5.46 -11.00
N TYR A 409 -0.78 -4.70 -11.73
CA TYR A 409 -1.80 -3.82 -11.17
C TYR A 409 -3.16 -4.51 -11.18
N ASN A 410 -3.88 -4.35 -10.08
CA ASN A 410 -5.21 -4.91 -9.84
C ASN A 410 -6.17 -3.74 -9.62
N CYS A 411 -7.29 -3.77 -10.33
CA CYS A 411 -8.33 -2.75 -10.27
C CYS A 411 -9.68 -3.47 -10.16
N THR A 412 -10.72 -2.78 -9.66
CA THR A 412 -12.06 -3.38 -9.53
C THR A 412 -13.11 -2.45 -10.10
N ALA A 413 -13.77 -2.88 -11.18
CA ALA A 413 -15.03 -2.29 -11.59
C ALA A 413 -16.11 -2.82 -10.65
N ASN A 414 -16.67 -1.95 -9.80
CA ASN A 414 -17.86 -2.25 -9.03
C ASN A 414 -19.08 -2.13 -9.96
N MET A 415 -19.25 -3.15 -10.81
CA MET A 415 -20.24 -3.19 -11.88
C MET A 415 -21.65 -3.29 -11.29
N GLN A 416 -22.49 -2.31 -11.61
CA GLN A 416 -23.83 -2.17 -11.08
C GLN A 416 -24.73 -3.35 -11.50
N TYR A 417 -25.65 -3.75 -10.62
CA TYR A 417 -26.68 -4.77 -10.88
C TYR A 417 -27.54 -4.52 -12.14
N TYR A 418 -27.52 -3.30 -12.67
CA TYR A 418 -28.24 -2.84 -13.85
C TYR A 418 -27.35 -2.58 -15.08
N ALA A 419 -26.08 -3.01 -15.08
CA ALA A 419 -25.23 -2.94 -16.26
C ALA A 419 -25.86 -3.70 -17.46
N ASP A 420 -25.71 -3.16 -18.68
CA ASP A 420 -26.31 -3.71 -19.89
C ASP A 420 -25.84 -5.16 -20.13
N PRO A 421 -26.76 -6.15 -20.11
CA PRO A 421 -26.41 -7.51 -20.49
C PRO A 421 -26.19 -7.59 -21.99
N THR A 422 -25.20 -8.41 -22.37
CA THR A 422 -24.79 -8.64 -23.76
C THR A 422 -25.00 -10.09 -24.20
N ASP A 423 -25.29 -11.01 -23.29
CA ASP A 423 -25.49 -12.41 -23.67
C ASP A 423 -26.81 -12.65 -24.45
N THR A 424 -26.83 -13.69 -25.30
CA THR A 424 -27.88 -14.00 -26.29
C THR A 424 -29.32 -13.70 -25.84
N GLY A 425 -30.08 -12.96 -26.66
CA GLY A 425 -31.46 -12.55 -26.33
C GLY A 425 -31.56 -11.34 -25.38
N SER A 426 -30.44 -10.72 -25.02
CA SER A 426 -30.40 -9.39 -24.45
C SER A 426 -30.66 -8.31 -25.51
N LYS A 427 -30.78 -7.05 -25.07
CA LYS A 427 -30.88 -5.88 -25.96
C LYS A 427 -29.58 -5.61 -26.76
N PHE A 428 -28.43 -6.03 -26.25
CA PHE A 428 -27.12 -5.77 -26.83
C PHE A 428 -26.39 -7.07 -27.20
N ALA A 429 -27.15 -8.03 -27.74
CA ALA A 429 -26.72 -9.40 -28.06
C ALA A 429 -25.70 -9.56 -29.21
N SER A 430 -25.10 -8.44 -29.65
CA SER A 430 -24.07 -8.35 -30.70
C SER A 430 -22.84 -7.57 -30.24
N GLU A 431 -22.76 -7.28 -28.94
CA GLU A 431 -21.69 -6.54 -28.28
C GLU A 431 -21.16 -7.36 -27.11
N ASN A 432 -20.15 -6.86 -26.40
CA ASN A 432 -19.56 -7.48 -25.21
C ASN A 432 -18.90 -6.38 -24.36
N TRP A 433 -18.26 -6.74 -23.25
CA TRP A 433 -17.55 -5.80 -22.38
C TRP A 433 -16.03 -5.95 -22.53
N LEU A 434 -15.34 -4.82 -22.59
CA LEU A 434 -13.89 -4.71 -22.75
C LEU A 434 -13.30 -3.88 -21.60
N ALA A 435 -12.00 -4.02 -21.37
CA ALA A 435 -11.26 -3.17 -20.46
C ALA A 435 -10.02 -2.57 -21.14
N THR A 436 -9.77 -1.28 -20.87
CA THR A 436 -8.48 -0.61 -21.12
C THR A 436 -7.82 -0.33 -19.78
N VAL A 437 -6.50 -0.52 -19.70
CA VAL A 437 -5.69 0.00 -18.58
C VAL A 437 -4.69 1.01 -19.12
N LYS A 438 -4.61 2.16 -18.46
CA LYS A 438 -3.67 3.26 -18.75
C LYS A 438 -2.75 3.46 -17.54
N ALA A 439 -1.46 3.53 -17.79
CA ALA A 439 -0.46 3.94 -16.81
C ALA A 439 0.03 5.36 -17.15
N THR A 440 0.31 6.15 -16.11
CA THR A 440 0.89 7.49 -16.20
C THR A 440 2.08 7.57 -15.24
N ASP A 441 3.22 8.05 -15.71
CA ASP A 441 4.41 8.26 -14.88
C ASP A 441 4.40 9.63 -14.16
N GLY A 442 5.45 9.91 -13.38
CA GLY A 442 5.65 11.22 -12.73
C GLY A 442 5.97 12.36 -13.69
N GLY A 443 6.46 12.06 -14.90
CA GLY A 443 6.67 13.01 -16.00
C GLY A 443 5.42 13.27 -16.85
N SER A 444 4.28 12.68 -16.51
CA SER A 444 3.01 12.71 -17.26
C SER A 444 3.05 12.04 -18.64
N LEU A 445 4.03 11.19 -18.95
CA LEU A 445 3.95 10.31 -20.12
C LEU A 445 3.04 9.12 -19.80
N THR A 446 2.45 8.52 -20.84
CA THR A 446 1.43 7.48 -20.66
C THR A 446 1.54 6.35 -21.68
N GLY A 447 1.31 5.13 -21.22
CA GLY A 447 0.99 3.98 -22.08
C GLY A 447 -0.38 3.39 -21.72
N ASN A 448 -1.00 2.68 -22.66
CA ASN A 448 -2.25 1.96 -22.43
C ASN A 448 -2.35 0.71 -23.30
N ALA A 449 -3.17 -0.24 -22.88
CA ALA A 449 -3.53 -1.43 -23.65
C ALA A 449 -4.97 -1.87 -23.34
N GLN A 450 -5.56 -2.64 -24.26
CA GLN A 450 -6.94 -3.13 -24.20
C GLN A 450 -6.97 -4.66 -24.10
N THR A 451 -8.00 -5.22 -23.46
CA THR A 451 -8.35 -6.64 -23.55
C THR A 451 -8.55 -7.08 -25.00
N THR A 452 -7.85 -8.13 -25.43
CA THR A 452 -7.97 -8.70 -26.79
C THR A 452 -9.27 -9.50 -27.01
N THR A 453 -9.86 -10.02 -25.94
CA THR A 453 -11.13 -10.76 -25.94
C THR A 453 -12.14 -10.04 -25.05
N GLY A 454 -13.38 -9.88 -25.53
CA GLY A 454 -14.47 -9.32 -24.75
C GLY A 454 -15.18 -10.34 -23.87
N VAL A 455 -15.84 -9.85 -22.82
CA VAL A 455 -16.51 -10.63 -21.77
C VAL A 455 -18.01 -10.37 -21.81
N GLU A 456 -18.83 -11.42 -21.72
CA GLU A 456 -20.29 -11.32 -21.76
C GLU A 456 -20.88 -10.96 -20.39
N VAL A 457 -21.72 -9.94 -20.32
CA VAL A 457 -22.49 -9.65 -19.10
C VAL A 457 -23.84 -10.34 -19.17
N LYS A 458 -24.15 -11.17 -18.17
CA LYS A 458 -25.37 -11.97 -18.14
C LYS A 458 -26.61 -11.16 -17.77
N LYS A 459 -27.74 -11.56 -18.37
CA LYS A 459 -29.09 -11.22 -17.90
C LYS A 459 -29.32 -11.78 -16.48
N LEU A 460 -29.64 -10.88 -15.55
CA LEU A 460 -29.99 -11.13 -14.17
C LEU A 460 -31.49 -10.86 -13.97
N ILE A 461 -32.28 -11.93 -13.80
CA ILE A 461 -33.72 -11.86 -13.53
C ILE A 461 -33.92 -11.84 -12.01
N ALA A 462 -33.88 -10.65 -11.39
CA ALA A 462 -33.99 -10.51 -9.93
C ALA A 462 -34.98 -9.39 -9.53
N PHE A 463 -35.71 -9.59 -8.42
CA PHE A 463 -36.61 -8.58 -7.87
C PHE A 463 -36.73 -8.65 -6.35
N SER A 464 -37.09 -7.52 -5.74
CA SER A 464 -37.48 -7.47 -4.32
C SER A 464 -38.94 -7.04 -4.14
N ILE A 465 -39.53 -7.50 -3.03
CA ILE A 465 -40.87 -7.16 -2.58
C ILE A 465 -40.79 -6.27 -1.32
N SER A 466 -41.61 -5.23 -1.27
CA SER A 466 -41.80 -4.42 -0.06
C SER A 466 -43.27 -3.98 0.09
N PRO A 467 -43.91 -4.10 1.28
CA PRO A 467 -43.40 -4.74 2.51
C PRO A 467 -43.10 -6.23 2.31
N ASN A 468 -42.16 -6.78 3.08
CA ASN A 468 -41.79 -8.21 3.05
C ASN A 468 -42.80 -9.11 3.81
N ASN A 469 -44.07 -8.72 3.80
CA ASN A 469 -45.23 -9.43 4.34
C ASN A 469 -46.49 -8.75 3.81
N ILE A 470 -47.55 -9.53 3.51
CA ILE A 470 -48.87 -8.96 3.18
C ILE A 470 -49.68 -8.89 4.48
N THR A 471 -49.46 -7.84 5.27
CA THR A 471 -50.28 -7.57 6.45
C THR A 471 -51.62 -6.96 6.01
N TYR A 472 -52.64 -7.81 5.87
CA TYR A 472 -54.00 -7.41 5.51
C TYR A 472 -54.72 -6.57 6.59
N GLY A 473 -54.16 -6.45 7.80
CA GLY A 473 -54.86 -5.88 8.95
C GLY A 473 -55.95 -6.83 9.45
N ASN A 474 -57.12 -6.28 9.79
CA ASN A 474 -58.27 -7.04 10.31
C ASN A 474 -59.38 -7.10 9.25
N VAL A 475 -59.78 -8.32 8.85
CA VAL A 475 -60.94 -8.57 7.95
C VAL A 475 -61.87 -9.57 8.63
N GLY A 476 -63.18 -9.29 8.63
CA GLY A 476 -64.19 -10.10 9.32
C GLY A 476 -64.71 -11.28 8.50
N ALA A 477 -65.13 -12.36 9.16
CA ALA A 477 -65.71 -13.53 8.51
C ALA A 477 -67.03 -13.21 7.80
N GLY A 478 -67.18 -13.73 6.57
CA GLY A 478 -68.27 -13.39 5.65
C GLY A 478 -68.07 -12.08 4.89
N ALA A 479 -66.99 -11.33 5.15
CA ALA A 479 -66.69 -10.07 4.47
C ALA A 479 -65.48 -10.21 3.52
N ASN A 480 -65.35 -9.22 2.63
CA ASN A 480 -64.19 -9.03 1.77
C ASN A 480 -63.68 -7.58 1.85
N MET A 481 -62.50 -7.34 1.29
CA MET A 481 -61.94 -6.01 1.10
C MET A 481 -61.61 -5.75 -0.37
N SER A 482 -61.83 -4.51 -0.83
CA SER A 482 -61.29 -4.05 -2.11
C SER A 482 -59.76 -4.18 -2.13
N LEU A 483 -59.22 -4.50 -3.30
CA LEU A 483 -57.82 -4.80 -3.52
C LEU A 483 -56.99 -3.51 -3.35
N THR A 484 -56.40 -3.36 -2.16
CA THR A 484 -55.80 -2.10 -1.67
C THR A 484 -54.48 -2.32 -0.95
N VAL A 485 -54.18 -3.55 -0.48
CA VAL A 485 -52.91 -3.86 0.19
C VAL A 485 -51.80 -3.89 -0.86
N ALA A 486 -51.00 -2.83 -0.90
CA ALA A 486 -49.99 -2.64 -1.93
C ALA A 486 -48.75 -3.51 -1.67
N LEU A 487 -48.44 -4.38 -2.63
CA LEU A 487 -47.19 -5.13 -2.70
C LEU A 487 -46.30 -4.48 -3.77
N THR A 488 -45.32 -3.70 -3.32
CA THR A 488 -44.38 -3.00 -4.21
C THR A 488 -43.35 -3.99 -4.73
N THR A 489 -43.38 -4.25 -6.03
CA THR A 489 -42.33 -5.01 -6.74
C THR A 489 -41.29 -4.03 -7.26
N ARG A 490 -40.03 -4.22 -6.88
CA ARG A 490 -38.87 -3.46 -7.38
C ARG A 490 -37.98 -4.37 -8.21
N ALA A 491 -37.60 -3.97 -9.42
CA ALA A 491 -36.62 -4.70 -10.22
C ALA A 491 -35.21 -4.52 -9.63
N THR A 492 -34.52 -5.63 -9.33
CA THR A 492 -33.18 -5.64 -8.69
C THR A 492 -32.09 -6.24 -9.57
N GLY A 493 -32.43 -6.65 -10.81
CA GLY A 493 -31.49 -7.08 -11.85
C GLY A 493 -31.45 -6.17 -13.08
N ASN A 494 -30.85 -6.63 -14.19
CA ASN A 494 -30.58 -5.85 -15.41
C ASN A 494 -31.52 -6.14 -16.60
N VAL A 495 -32.73 -6.65 -16.36
CA VAL A 495 -33.75 -6.90 -17.40
C VAL A 495 -35.10 -6.29 -17.03
N GLY A 496 -36.01 -6.14 -18.00
CA GLY A 496 -37.42 -5.86 -17.72
C GLY A 496 -38.13 -7.07 -17.11
N ILE A 497 -39.08 -6.84 -16.20
CA ILE A 497 -39.68 -7.88 -15.34
C ILE A 497 -41.22 -7.87 -15.37
N ASN A 498 -41.77 -9.05 -15.62
CA ASN A 498 -43.13 -9.51 -15.32
C ASN A 498 -43.08 -10.48 -14.13
N GLN A 499 -44.24 -10.96 -13.66
CA GLN A 499 -44.29 -11.97 -12.60
C GLN A 499 -45.18 -13.16 -12.99
N THR A 500 -45.04 -14.28 -12.30
CA THR A 500 -46.11 -15.26 -12.09
C THR A 500 -46.49 -15.32 -10.61
N HIS A 501 -47.79 -15.43 -10.34
CA HIS A 501 -48.35 -15.51 -8.99
C HIS A 501 -49.00 -16.88 -8.78
N HIS A 502 -48.69 -17.56 -7.67
CA HIS A 502 -49.33 -18.81 -7.26
C HIS A 502 -49.15 -19.10 -5.76
N VAL A 503 -49.63 -20.26 -5.30
CA VAL A 503 -49.27 -20.88 -4.02
C VAL A 503 -48.84 -22.32 -4.27
N ASP A 504 -47.96 -22.84 -3.40
CA ASP A 504 -47.63 -24.25 -3.28
C ASP A 504 -48.91 -25.12 -3.24
N SER A 505 -49.03 -26.05 -4.18
CA SER A 505 -50.20 -26.94 -4.31
C SER A 505 -50.39 -27.87 -3.10
N THR A 506 -49.36 -28.06 -2.27
CA THR A 506 -49.44 -28.80 -1.01
C THR A 506 -49.93 -27.95 0.18
N LYS A 507 -49.98 -26.61 0.02
CA LYS A 507 -50.37 -25.65 1.08
C LYS A 507 -51.43 -24.63 0.63
N PRO A 508 -52.56 -25.04 0.03
CA PRO A 508 -53.50 -24.13 -0.66
C PRO A 508 -54.43 -23.34 0.27
N ASN A 509 -54.06 -23.09 1.53
CA ASN A 509 -54.88 -22.38 2.52
C ASN A 509 -54.05 -21.48 3.45
N MET A 510 -54.66 -20.41 3.96
CA MET A 510 -54.17 -19.65 5.12
C MET A 510 -54.83 -20.16 6.41
N CYS A 511 -54.07 -20.20 7.50
CA CYS A 511 -54.52 -20.76 8.78
C CYS A 511 -53.73 -20.18 9.98
N THR A 512 -54.20 -20.40 11.22
CA THR A 512 -53.54 -19.95 12.46
C THR A 512 -52.32 -20.80 12.83
N ASN A 513 -52.19 -21.99 12.26
CA ASN A 513 -51.11 -22.96 12.47
C ASN A 513 -50.41 -23.31 11.14
N TYR A 514 -50.19 -22.31 10.28
CA TYR A 514 -49.48 -22.50 9.01
C TYR A 514 -48.08 -23.11 9.25
N PRO A 515 -47.65 -24.14 8.48
CA PRO A 515 -48.27 -24.70 7.28
C PRO A 515 -49.20 -25.91 7.50
N SER A 516 -49.47 -26.35 8.72
CA SER A 516 -50.21 -27.62 8.94
C SER A 516 -51.72 -27.50 8.67
N CYS A 517 -52.31 -26.32 8.91
CA CYS A 517 -53.72 -26.01 8.67
C CYS A 517 -54.73 -27.05 9.20
N THR A 518 -54.42 -27.67 10.35
CA THR A 518 -55.31 -28.61 11.02
C THR A 518 -56.28 -27.88 11.97
N GLY A 519 -57.58 -28.03 11.73
CA GLY A 519 -58.64 -27.44 12.57
C GLY A 519 -59.02 -26.00 12.19
N GLY A 520 -60.14 -25.54 12.77
CA GLY A 520 -60.81 -24.30 12.35
C GLY A 520 -61.40 -24.38 10.95
N THR A 521 -61.67 -23.23 10.35
CA THR A 521 -62.10 -23.08 8.94
C THR A 521 -60.97 -22.38 8.17
N PRO A 522 -60.11 -23.13 7.43
CA PRO A 522 -59.02 -22.53 6.67
C PRO A 522 -59.54 -21.64 5.54
N ILE A 523 -58.80 -20.58 5.22
CA ILE A 523 -59.14 -19.67 4.12
C ILE A 523 -58.45 -20.19 2.85
N SER A 524 -59.23 -20.66 1.86
CA SER A 524 -58.69 -21.11 0.57
C SER A 524 -57.94 -19.99 -0.14
N ILE A 525 -56.79 -20.30 -0.75
CA ILE A 525 -56.00 -19.31 -1.50
C ILE A 525 -56.75 -18.65 -2.66
N THR A 526 -57.82 -19.30 -3.16
CA THR A 526 -58.72 -18.73 -4.20
C THR A 526 -59.46 -17.47 -3.73
N LYS A 527 -59.51 -17.24 -2.41
CA LYS A 527 -60.09 -16.06 -1.74
C LYS A 527 -59.11 -14.89 -1.62
N GLN A 528 -57.83 -15.10 -1.92
CA GLN A 528 -56.90 -14.00 -2.19
C GLN A 528 -57.05 -13.59 -3.65
N GLN A 529 -57.23 -12.30 -3.90
CA GLN A 529 -57.25 -11.72 -5.25
C GLN A 529 -56.20 -10.61 -5.38
N TYR A 530 -55.67 -10.46 -6.59
CA TYR A 530 -54.73 -9.39 -6.94
C TYR A 530 -55.17 -8.61 -8.20
N SER A 531 -54.69 -7.38 -8.30
CA SER A 531 -54.91 -6.47 -9.44
C SER A 531 -53.70 -5.55 -9.62
N MET A 532 -53.55 -4.98 -10.82
CA MET A 532 -52.59 -3.90 -11.07
C MET A 532 -53.16 -2.51 -10.72
N THR A 533 -54.46 -2.41 -10.43
CA THR A 533 -55.17 -1.16 -10.13
C THR A 533 -55.63 -1.14 -8.67
N SER A 534 -55.24 -0.11 -7.92
CA SER A 534 -55.65 0.08 -6.52
C SER A 534 -57.16 0.32 -6.42
N GLY A 535 -57.80 -0.21 -5.38
CA GLY A 535 -59.24 -0.07 -5.16
C GLY A 535 -60.10 -0.94 -6.07
N THR A 536 -59.52 -1.88 -6.82
CA THR A 536 -60.30 -2.87 -7.60
C THR A 536 -61.27 -3.60 -6.68
N ALA A 537 -62.55 -3.65 -7.05
CA ALA A 537 -63.57 -4.34 -6.26
C ALA A 537 -63.27 -5.83 -6.14
N TYR A 538 -63.51 -6.41 -4.97
CA TYR A 538 -63.37 -7.85 -4.78
C TYR A 538 -64.34 -8.61 -5.70
N GLY A 539 -63.85 -9.67 -6.34
CA GLY A 539 -64.54 -10.39 -7.42
C GLY A 539 -64.22 -9.86 -8.83
N SER A 540 -63.65 -8.66 -8.96
CA SER A 540 -63.12 -8.12 -10.23
C SER A 540 -61.59 -8.24 -10.35
N GLY A 541 -60.92 -8.75 -9.32
CA GLY A 541 -59.49 -9.08 -9.36
C GLY A 541 -59.24 -10.48 -9.92
N THR A 542 -57.98 -10.80 -10.20
CA THR A 542 -57.56 -12.17 -10.52
C THR A 542 -57.45 -12.98 -9.22
N SER A 543 -58.22 -14.07 -9.10
CA SER A 543 -58.06 -15.02 -7.98
C SER A 543 -56.73 -15.77 -8.09
N LEU A 544 -56.03 -15.87 -6.96
CA LEU A 544 -54.82 -16.65 -6.84
C LEU A 544 -55.12 -18.15 -6.99
N SER A 545 -54.19 -18.90 -7.58
CA SER A 545 -54.35 -20.34 -7.84
C SER A 545 -53.08 -21.12 -7.49
N THR A 546 -53.16 -22.45 -7.52
CA THR A 546 -52.00 -23.34 -7.38
C THR A 546 -51.16 -23.46 -8.65
N SER A 547 -51.68 -22.97 -9.79
CA SER A 547 -50.96 -22.87 -11.06
C SER A 547 -50.40 -21.45 -11.25
N PRO A 548 -49.12 -21.29 -11.68
CA PRO A 548 -48.52 -19.99 -11.99
C PRO A 548 -49.30 -19.19 -13.04
N ALA A 549 -49.91 -18.08 -12.62
CA ALA A 549 -50.61 -17.15 -13.50
C ALA A 549 -49.75 -15.91 -13.81
N THR A 550 -49.53 -15.61 -15.08
CA THR A 550 -48.65 -14.50 -15.52
C THR A 550 -49.29 -13.13 -15.31
N VAL A 551 -48.56 -12.23 -14.65
CA VAL A 551 -48.93 -10.83 -14.43
C VAL A 551 -47.99 -9.94 -15.25
N LEU A 552 -48.53 -9.32 -16.29
CA LEU A 552 -47.80 -8.48 -17.25
C LEU A 552 -47.48 -7.09 -16.69
N LEU A 553 -46.75 -7.03 -15.57
CA LEU A 553 -46.37 -5.77 -14.93
C LEU A 553 -45.56 -4.87 -15.86
N LYS A 554 -44.69 -5.40 -16.72
CA LYS A 554 -43.75 -4.64 -17.56
C LYS A 554 -42.97 -3.61 -16.71
N ILE A 555 -42.29 -4.06 -15.66
CA ILE A 555 -41.36 -3.19 -14.93
C ILE A 555 -40.11 -3.06 -15.79
N LYS A 556 -39.70 -1.83 -16.08
CA LYS A 556 -38.53 -1.55 -16.90
C LYS A 556 -37.23 -2.00 -16.22
N LYS A 557 -36.21 -2.26 -17.03
CA LYS A 557 -34.83 -2.39 -16.57
C LYS A 557 -34.44 -1.10 -15.82
N PRO A 558 -33.87 -1.17 -14.61
CA PRO A 558 -33.28 0.01 -13.98
C PRO A 558 -32.15 0.59 -14.83
N ILE A 559 -32.07 1.92 -14.92
CA ILE A 559 -31.02 2.63 -15.69
C ILE A 559 -30.09 3.45 -14.78
N SER A 560 -30.30 3.35 -13.47
CA SER A 560 -29.53 3.97 -12.40
C SER A 560 -29.73 3.13 -11.12
N SER A 561 -29.09 3.53 -10.02
CA SER A 561 -29.35 2.93 -8.69
C SER A 561 -30.83 2.99 -8.26
N THR A 562 -31.65 3.86 -8.86
CA THR A 562 -33.10 3.93 -8.60
C THR A 562 -33.83 2.81 -9.33
N ALA A 563 -34.01 1.69 -8.62
CA ALA A 563 -34.80 0.55 -9.04
C ALA A 563 -36.21 0.95 -9.50
N GLN A 564 -36.61 0.50 -10.69
CA GLN A 564 -37.96 0.69 -11.21
C GLN A 564 -38.95 -0.19 -10.44
N GLN A 565 -40.16 0.32 -10.21
CA GLN A 565 -41.15 -0.37 -9.39
C GLN A 565 -42.58 -0.27 -9.93
N LYS A 566 -43.38 -1.30 -9.67
CA LYS A 566 -44.84 -1.30 -9.83
C LYS A 566 -45.49 -2.04 -8.68
N ASN A 567 -46.73 -1.68 -8.37
CA ASN A 567 -47.50 -2.29 -7.30
C ASN A 567 -48.42 -3.37 -7.88
N THR A 568 -48.58 -4.47 -7.13
CA THR A 568 -49.79 -5.29 -7.20
C THR A 568 -50.61 -5.01 -5.95
N TYR A 569 -51.92 -4.88 -6.10
CA TYR A 569 -52.83 -4.57 -5.00
C TYR A 569 -53.62 -5.82 -4.66
N TRP A 570 -53.52 -6.21 -3.40
CA TRP A 570 -54.08 -7.45 -2.87
C TRP A 570 -55.31 -7.16 -2.03
N GLY A 571 -56.25 -8.10 -2.07
CA GLY A 571 -57.46 -8.13 -1.25
C GLY A 571 -57.83 -9.57 -0.93
N ILE A 572 -58.63 -9.75 0.10
CA ILE A 572 -59.03 -11.06 0.60
C ILE A 572 -60.52 -11.07 0.98
N GLU A 573 -61.17 -12.20 0.72
CA GLU A 573 -62.44 -12.57 1.35
C GLU A 573 -62.16 -13.56 2.47
N VAL A 574 -62.72 -13.31 3.65
CA VAL A 574 -62.75 -14.31 4.71
C VAL A 574 -64.11 -15.00 4.62
N PRO A 575 -64.18 -16.31 4.33
CA PRO A 575 -65.46 -17.03 4.25
C PRO A 575 -66.30 -16.89 5.53
N SER A 576 -67.62 -17.05 5.40
CA SER A 576 -68.50 -17.18 6.56
C SER A 576 -68.10 -18.41 7.39
N GLY A 577 -67.87 -18.24 8.69
CA GLY A 577 -67.49 -19.33 9.61
C GLY A 577 -65.98 -19.46 9.91
N THR A 578 -65.13 -18.50 9.52
CA THR A 578 -63.73 -18.44 9.96
C THR A 578 -63.60 -17.93 11.41
N VAL A 579 -62.59 -18.45 12.13
CA VAL A 579 -62.31 -18.18 13.55
C VAL A 579 -61.33 -16.98 13.68
N ALA A 580 -61.23 -16.37 14.87
CA ALA A 580 -60.28 -15.29 15.13
C ALA A 580 -58.87 -15.80 15.49
N GLY A 581 -57.83 -15.05 15.10
CA GLY A 581 -56.43 -15.32 15.47
C GLY A 581 -55.42 -14.57 14.59
N SER A 582 -54.13 -14.72 14.86
CA SER A 582 -53.06 -14.24 13.98
C SER A 582 -52.84 -15.23 12.84
N TYR A 583 -53.58 -15.07 11.74
CA TYR A 583 -53.47 -15.94 10.57
C TYR A 583 -52.15 -15.74 9.83
N GLN A 584 -51.57 -16.84 9.34
CA GLN A 584 -50.39 -16.85 8.50
C GLN A 584 -50.64 -17.68 7.23
N GLY A 585 -49.81 -17.42 6.22
CA GLY A 585 -49.90 -18.02 4.89
C GLY A 585 -48.71 -17.58 4.05
N GLN A 586 -48.60 -18.12 2.84
CA GLN A 586 -47.46 -17.89 1.96
C GLN A 586 -47.92 -17.81 0.51
N ASN A 587 -47.57 -16.72 -0.17
CA ASN A 587 -47.80 -16.55 -1.60
C ASN A 587 -46.45 -16.68 -2.31
N ILE A 588 -46.42 -17.39 -3.44
CA ILE A 588 -45.21 -17.55 -4.26
C ILE A 588 -45.31 -16.60 -5.45
N ILE A 589 -44.43 -15.61 -5.45
CA ILE A 589 -44.28 -14.64 -6.53
C ILE A 589 -42.94 -14.96 -7.20
N THR A 590 -42.95 -15.19 -8.51
CA THR A 590 -41.75 -15.53 -9.28
C THR A 590 -41.51 -14.51 -10.39
N ALA A 591 -40.28 -14.05 -10.59
CA ALA A 591 -39.95 -13.13 -11.68
C ALA A 591 -39.87 -13.84 -13.04
N VAL A 592 -40.39 -13.19 -14.08
CA VAL A 592 -40.32 -13.63 -15.48
C VAL A 592 -39.82 -12.48 -16.34
N MET A 593 -38.90 -12.73 -17.25
CA MET A 593 -38.35 -11.69 -18.13
C MET A 593 -39.42 -11.10 -19.05
N SER A 594 -39.43 -9.76 -19.19
CA SER A 594 -40.22 -9.05 -20.21
C SER A 594 -39.49 -9.04 -21.55
N ALA A 595 -40.26 -8.90 -22.65
CA ALA A 595 -39.71 -8.70 -23.98
C ALA A 595 -38.76 -7.49 -24.02
N THR A 596 -37.73 -7.53 -24.86
CA THR A 596 -36.69 -6.48 -24.96
C THR A 596 -37.23 -5.11 -25.40
N SER A 597 -38.46 -5.04 -25.92
CA SER A 597 -39.22 -3.81 -26.20
C SER A 597 -39.86 -3.17 -24.95
N ASP A 598 -40.04 -3.93 -23.86
CA ASP A 598 -40.59 -3.47 -22.58
C ASP A 598 -39.50 -3.12 -21.53
N TRP A 599 -38.22 -3.20 -21.91
CA TRP A 599 -37.08 -2.88 -21.02
C TRP A 599 -36.99 -1.38 -20.70
#